data_AF-A0AAV0WMJ1-F1
#
_entry.id   AF-A0AAV0WMJ1-F1
#
_cell.length_a   1.000
_cell.length_b   1.000
_cell.length_c   1.000
_cell.angle_alpha   90.00
_cell.angle_beta   90.00
_cell.angle_gamma   90.00
#
_symmetry.space_group_name_H-M   'P 1'
#
loop_
_entity.id
_entity.type
_entity.pdbx_description
1 polymer ?
#
loop_
_entity_poly.entity_id
_entity_poly.type
_entity_poly.pdbx_seq_one_letter_code
_entity_poly.pdbx_strand_id
1 'polypeptide(L)'
;MHTLWMREHNRLAKLLSHVNPHWDDERIFQEARKIVTASIQHITYNEWLPALLGENYTRWNGLELPTKGYSNAYNETTDPSVSNSFATAILPFANSMLSDTISLYTEHRVINANLSLKEHYNRPIGLLSNYMDHLVRGLSTQNTQKIDMLFTQTLTNYLYSAHPSHGFGMDIVSLDIQRTRDHGIPSYSEFRKYCGLKAIRSVQDLSKIMVEGSTDRLLKQYRDWTDIELLVGALFEKHEDDSMVGPTMRCIIREQFIRTRMADRYFYDLPNIFNEYQLTEIRKVTLARIFCDNSNNVTMMQKKVFLIPAMADLQLCNSQLIPKININHWSEMVDTFKK
;
A
#
# COMPACT_ATOMS: atom_id res chain seq x y z
N MET A 1 10.70 3.04 2.97
CA MET A 1 9.44 3.50 3.61
C MET A 1 9.57 3.74 5.12
N HIS A 2 9.92 2.76 5.95
CA HIS A 2 10.03 2.97 7.42
C HIS A 2 10.87 4.19 7.82
N THR A 3 12.08 4.33 7.24
CA THR A 3 12.95 5.50 7.48
C THR A 3 12.29 6.83 7.12
N LEU A 4 11.50 6.88 6.04
CA LEU A 4 10.81 8.10 5.61
C LEU A 4 9.72 8.51 6.61
N TRP A 5 8.93 7.56 7.08
CA TRP A 5 7.88 7.84 8.07
C TRP A 5 8.43 8.23 9.44
N MET A 6 9.54 7.60 9.85
CA MET A 6 10.27 8.01 11.05
C MET A 6 10.81 9.45 10.93
N ARG A 7 11.41 9.79 9.78
CA ARG A 7 11.87 11.16 9.50
C ARG A 7 10.70 12.15 9.49
N GLU A 8 9.57 11.77 8.92
CA GLU A 8 8.39 12.64 8.86
C GLU A 8 7.84 12.93 10.26
N HIS A 9 7.77 11.91 11.12
CA HIS A 9 7.41 12.10 12.53
C HIS A 9 8.33 13.13 13.21
N ASN A 10 9.65 12.96 13.10
CA ASN A 10 10.61 13.88 13.71
C ASN A 10 10.54 15.30 13.12
N ARG A 11 10.30 15.41 11.80
CA ARG A 11 10.12 16.69 11.10
C ARG A 11 8.89 17.42 11.64
N LEU A 12 7.76 16.73 11.77
CA LEU A 12 6.51 17.27 12.32
C LEU A 12 6.67 17.64 13.80
N ALA A 13 7.27 16.77 14.62
CA ALA A 13 7.54 17.04 16.03
C ALA A 13 8.36 18.33 16.22
N LYS A 14 9.42 18.50 15.41
CA LYS A 14 10.21 19.73 15.41
C LYS A 14 9.38 20.94 15.02
N LEU A 15 8.57 20.86 13.96
CA LEU A 15 7.73 21.99 13.55
C LEU A 15 6.68 22.36 14.61
N LEU A 16 6.05 21.36 15.22
CA LEU A 16 5.06 21.55 16.27
C LEU A 16 5.67 22.20 17.52
N SER A 17 6.90 21.82 17.91
CA SER A 17 7.57 22.44 19.06
C SER A 17 7.92 23.91 18.85
N HIS A 18 8.17 24.32 17.60
CA HIS A 18 8.40 25.74 17.28
C HIS A 18 7.11 26.55 17.30
N VAL A 19 6.00 25.96 16.82
CA VAL A 19 4.69 26.64 16.77
C VAL A 19 4.00 26.65 18.13
N ASN A 20 4.27 25.66 18.99
CA ASN A 20 3.74 25.54 20.35
C ASN A 20 4.89 25.34 21.37
N PRO A 21 5.65 26.39 21.72
CA PRO A 21 6.78 26.26 22.66
C PRO A 21 6.38 25.84 24.08
N HIS A 22 5.09 25.90 24.43
CA HIS A 22 4.54 25.50 25.73
C HIS A 22 4.18 24.02 25.81
N TRP A 23 4.18 23.29 24.70
CA TRP A 23 3.91 21.85 24.72
C TRP A 23 5.08 21.07 25.31
N ASP A 24 4.76 20.04 26.09
CA ASP A 24 5.74 19.06 26.53
C ASP A 24 6.02 18.01 25.45
N ASP A 25 7.04 17.18 25.69
CA ASP A 25 7.50 16.17 24.74
C ASP A 25 6.42 15.13 24.40
N GLU A 26 5.59 14.74 25.39
CA GLU A 26 4.51 13.77 25.17
C GLU A 26 3.43 14.33 24.24
N ARG A 27 3.02 15.59 24.46
CA ARG A 27 2.06 16.27 23.58
C ARG A 27 2.59 16.38 22.16
N ILE A 28 3.86 16.78 22.01
CA ILE A 28 4.53 16.88 20.70
C ILE A 28 4.55 15.51 20.00
N PHE A 29 4.92 14.45 20.72
CA PHE A 29 4.97 13.09 20.19
C PHE A 29 3.60 12.62 19.70
N GLN A 30 2.55 12.76 20.52
CA GLN A 30 1.22 12.28 20.16
C GLN A 30 0.62 13.06 18.99
N GLU A 31 0.80 14.38 18.92
CA GLU A 31 0.31 15.18 17.78
C GLU A 31 1.06 14.85 16.49
N ALA A 32 2.39 14.70 16.53
CA ALA A 32 3.16 14.27 15.37
C ALA A 32 2.75 12.87 14.91
N ARG A 33 2.58 11.91 15.84
CA ARG A 33 2.08 10.56 15.56
C ARG A 33 0.71 10.61 14.90
N LYS A 34 -0.21 11.41 15.43
CA LYS A 34 -1.57 11.56 14.92
C LYS A 34 -1.59 12.09 13.47
N ILE A 35 -0.77 13.09 13.16
CA ILE A 35 -0.63 13.62 11.79
C ILE A 35 -0.02 12.56 10.85
N VAL A 36 0.99 11.80 11.28
CA VAL A 36 1.59 10.72 10.47
C VAL A 36 0.55 9.62 10.19
N THR A 37 -0.19 9.18 11.21
CA THR A 37 -1.25 8.18 11.03
C THR A 37 -2.32 8.66 10.06
N ALA A 38 -2.77 9.92 10.21
CA ALA A 38 -3.71 10.54 9.28
C ALA A 38 -3.19 10.62 7.85
N SER A 39 -1.90 10.95 7.67
CA SER A 39 -1.24 10.99 6.37
C SER A 39 -1.21 9.60 5.70
N ILE A 40 -0.89 8.56 6.47
CA ILE A 40 -0.90 7.17 5.97
C ILE A 40 -2.32 6.78 5.56
N GLN A 41 -3.32 7.00 6.43
CA GLN A 41 -4.72 6.71 6.11
C GLN A 41 -5.16 7.45 4.83
N HIS A 42 -4.88 8.75 4.73
CA HIS A 42 -5.27 9.55 3.57
C HIS A 42 -4.61 9.03 2.29
N ILE A 43 -3.29 8.81 2.27
CA ILE A 43 -2.57 8.29 1.09
C ILE A 43 -3.08 6.90 0.69
N THR A 44 -3.32 6.01 1.66
CA THR A 44 -3.80 4.65 1.38
C THR A 44 -5.14 4.68 0.64
N TYR A 45 -6.11 5.47 1.11
CA TYR A 45 -7.45 5.49 0.51
C TYR A 45 -7.54 6.41 -0.71
N ASN A 46 -6.78 7.51 -0.75
CA ASN A 46 -6.85 8.51 -1.80
C ASN A 46 -5.92 8.23 -3.00
N GLU A 47 -4.81 7.53 -2.78
CA GLU A 47 -3.83 7.25 -3.84
C GLU A 47 -3.66 5.75 -4.13
N TRP A 48 -3.41 4.94 -3.10
CA TRP A 48 -3.02 3.53 -3.31
C TRP A 48 -4.20 2.62 -3.69
N LEU A 49 -5.33 2.69 -2.97
CA LEU A 49 -6.51 1.89 -3.30
C LEU A 49 -7.04 2.15 -4.72
N PRO A 50 -7.18 3.41 -5.19
CA PRO A 50 -7.51 3.69 -6.58
C PRO A 50 -6.51 3.11 -7.59
N ALA A 51 -5.20 3.20 -7.33
CA ALA A 51 -4.19 2.65 -8.23
C ALA A 51 -4.25 1.11 -8.31
N LEU A 52 -4.64 0.44 -7.22
CA LEU A 52 -4.74 -1.02 -7.17
C LEU A 52 -6.08 -1.54 -7.74
N LEU A 53 -7.20 -0.95 -7.31
CA LEU A 53 -8.56 -1.46 -7.56
C LEU A 53 -9.28 -0.75 -8.73
N GLY A 54 -8.72 0.36 -9.21
CA GLY A 54 -9.32 1.26 -10.19
C GLY A 54 -10.02 2.46 -9.56
N GLU A 55 -9.89 3.63 -10.21
CA GLU A 55 -10.44 4.89 -9.69
C GLU A 55 -11.97 4.81 -9.61
N ASN A 56 -12.57 4.32 -10.69
CA ASN A 56 -14.00 4.15 -10.86
C ASN A 56 -14.59 3.16 -9.85
N TYR A 57 -13.94 2.00 -9.68
CA TYR A 57 -14.38 1.01 -8.71
C TYR A 57 -14.35 1.60 -7.29
N THR A 58 -13.24 2.25 -6.90
CA THR A 58 -13.08 2.86 -5.57
C THR A 58 -14.17 3.90 -5.30
N ARG A 59 -14.48 4.75 -6.30
CA ARG A 59 -15.54 5.76 -6.25
C ARG A 59 -16.92 5.16 -5.95
N TRP A 60 -17.33 4.15 -6.72
CA TRP A 60 -18.70 3.63 -6.64
C TRP A 60 -18.91 2.57 -5.58
N ASN A 61 -17.84 2.08 -4.95
CA ASN A 61 -17.91 0.95 -4.03
C ASN A 61 -17.65 1.31 -2.56
N GLY A 62 -17.73 2.59 -2.18
CA GLY A 62 -17.70 3.03 -0.78
C GLY A 62 -16.31 3.25 -0.18
N LEU A 63 -15.27 3.33 -1.02
CA LEU A 63 -13.89 3.60 -0.59
C LEU A 63 -13.48 5.06 -0.79
N GLU A 64 -14.28 5.86 -1.51
CA GLU A 64 -14.00 7.28 -1.73
C GLU A 64 -14.04 8.08 -0.43
N LEU A 65 -13.10 9.03 -0.31
CA LEU A 65 -13.01 9.95 0.83
C LEU A 65 -13.75 11.25 0.52
N PRO A 66 -14.48 11.84 1.49
CA PRO A 66 -15.05 13.18 1.36
C PRO A 66 -13.96 14.22 1.09
N THR A 67 -14.21 15.10 0.13
CA THR A 67 -13.30 16.19 -0.23
C THR A 67 -13.49 17.43 0.65
N LYS A 68 -14.63 17.54 1.35
CA LYS A 68 -14.99 18.64 2.25
C LYS A 68 -15.76 18.13 3.47
N GLY A 69 -15.76 18.92 4.54
CA GLY A 69 -16.47 18.59 5.79
C GLY A 69 -15.91 17.34 6.47
N TYR A 70 -16.68 16.80 7.40
CA TYR A 70 -16.37 15.57 8.13
C TYR A 70 -17.10 14.37 7.54
N SER A 71 -16.49 13.20 7.68
CA SER A 71 -17.13 11.92 7.40
C SER A 71 -18.10 11.52 8.51
N ASN A 72 -19.15 10.78 8.16
CA ASN A 72 -20.06 10.11 9.08
C ASN A 72 -19.94 8.57 8.97
N ALA A 73 -18.81 8.07 8.45
CA ALA A 73 -18.63 6.64 8.15
C ALA A 73 -18.46 5.76 9.39
N TYR A 74 -18.13 6.31 10.56
CA TYR A 74 -17.91 5.52 11.76
C TYR A 74 -19.19 4.82 12.22
N ASN A 75 -19.08 3.51 12.46
CA ASN A 75 -20.15 2.70 13.02
C ASN A 75 -19.56 1.76 14.09
N GLU A 76 -19.95 1.99 15.35
CA GLU A 76 -19.49 1.27 16.53
C GLU A 76 -19.78 -0.24 16.53
N THR A 77 -20.77 -0.70 15.74
CA THR A 77 -21.10 -2.12 15.63
C THR A 77 -20.29 -2.84 14.55
N THR A 78 -19.44 -2.13 13.83
CA THR A 78 -18.61 -2.70 12.76
C THR A 78 -17.43 -3.42 13.39
N ASP A 79 -17.17 -4.66 12.99
CA ASP A 79 -16.04 -5.43 13.46
C ASP A 79 -14.71 -4.87 12.93
N PRO A 80 -13.78 -4.36 13.77
CA PRO A 80 -12.51 -3.81 13.34
C PRO A 80 -11.47 -4.86 12.95
N SER A 81 -11.77 -6.15 13.10
CA SER A 81 -10.80 -7.22 12.86
C SER A 81 -10.34 -7.31 11.41
N VAL A 82 -9.08 -7.70 11.23
CA VAL A 82 -8.59 -8.12 9.91
C VAL A 82 -9.05 -9.56 9.68
N SER A 83 -9.75 -9.81 8.56
CA SER A 83 -10.20 -11.15 8.23
C SER A 83 -9.03 -12.08 7.93
N ASN A 84 -9.16 -13.35 8.33
CA ASN A 84 -8.12 -14.36 8.09
C ASN A 84 -7.86 -14.53 6.58
N SER A 85 -8.89 -14.49 5.74
CA SER A 85 -8.74 -14.57 4.28
C SER A 85 -8.00 -13.37 3.69
N PHE A 86 -8.25 -12.15 4.19
CA PHE A 86 -7.49 -10.99 3.76
C PHE A 86 -6.02 -11.10 4.18
N ALA A 87 -5.75 -11.34 5.47
CA ALA A 87 -4.39 -11.36 6.01
C ALA A 87 -3.52 -12.50 5.44
N THR A 88 -4.11 -13.69 5.32
CA THR A 88 -3.37 -14.92 5.04
C THR A 88 -3.39 -15.33 3.57
N ALA A 89 -4.48 -15.04 2.85
CA ALA A 89 -4.65 -15.52 1.48
C ALA A 89 -4.58 -14.41 0.44
N ILE A 90 -5.11 -13.21 0.70
CA ILE A 90 -5.09 -12.13 -0.29
C ILE A 90 -3.85 -11.27 -0.18
N LEU A 91 -3.55 -10.69 0.98
CA LEU A 91 -2.42 -9.77 1.15
C LEU A 91 -1.07 -10.28 0.61
N PRO A 92 -0.76 -11.59 0.65
CA PRO A 92 0.45 -12.12 0.02
C PRO A 92 0.56 -11.92 -1.50
N PHE A 93 -0.50 -11.49 -2.21
CA PHE A 93 -0.41 -11.10 -3.63
C PHE A 93 0.73 -10.10 -3.88
N ALA A 94 1.03 -9.23 -2.90
CA ALA A 94 2.08 -8.22 -3.03
C ALA A 94 3.47 -8.84 -3.27
N ASN A 95 3.69 -10.11 -2.87
CA ASN A 95 4.93 -10.83 -3.14
C ASN A 95 5.16 -11.06 -4.64
N SER A 96 4.10 -11.16 -5.46
CA SER A 96 4.24 -11.34 -6.91
C SER A 96 4.69 -10.07 -7.61
N MET A 97 4.50 -8.90 -6.98
CA MET A 97 4.85 -7.59 -7.53
C MET A 97 6.36 -7.29 -7.46
N LEU A 98 7.13 -8.14 -6.76
CA LEU A 98 8.55 -7.94 -6.51
C LEU A 98 9.41 -8.33 -7.72
N SER A 99 10.43 -7.52 -7.98
CA SER A 99 11.40 -7.70 -9.06
C SER A 99 12.72 -8.24 -8.54
N ASP A 100 13.40 -9.11 -9.29
CA ASP A 100 14.77 -9.58 -9.01
C ASP A 100 15.80 -8.44 -9.04
N THR A 101 15.46 -7.34 -9.71
CA THR A 101 16.31 -6.16 -9.87
C THR A 101 15.71 -4.97 -9.14
N ILE A 102 16.52 -4.29 -8.33
CA ILE A 102 16.24 -3.00 -7.71
C ILE A 102 17.03 -1.94 -8.48
N SER A 103 16.35 -1.09 -9.25
CA SER A 103 16.98 -0.06 -10.06
C SER A 103 17.17 1.23 -9.27
N LEU A 104 18.39 1.76 -9.31
CA LEU A 104 18.77 3.03 -8.71
C LEU A 104 18.66 4.13 -9.76
N TYR A 105 17.96 5.22 -9.44
CA TYR A 105 17.71 6.31 -10.39
C TYR A 105 18.38 7.62 -9.97
N THR A 106 18.87 8.35 -10.96
CA THR A 106 19.31 9.74 -10.81
C THR A 106 18.11 10.68 -10.70
N GLU A 107 18.35 11.96 -10.40
CA GLU A 107 17.31 13.00 -10.32
C GLU A 107 16.47 13.10 -11.61
N HIS A 108 17.12 12.93 -12.76
CA HIS A 108 16.49 12.96 -14.09
C HIS A 108 15.88 11.61 -14.52
N ARG A 109 15.65 10.69 -13.56
CA ARG A 109 15.06 9.36 -13.80
C ARG A 109 15.84 8.51 -14.81
N VAL A 110 17.14 8.73 -14.89
CA VAL A 110 18.07 7.85 -15.63
C VAL A 110 18.54 6.76 -14.69
N ILE A 111 18.58 5.51 -15.17
CA ILE A 111 19.11 4.39 -14.40
C ILE A 111 20.60 4.65 -14.15
N ASN A 112 20.98 4.70 -12.87
CA ASN A 112 22.36 4.86 -12.42
C ASN A 112 23.03 3.49 -12.25
N ALA A 113 22.35 2.55 -11.62
CA ALA A 113 22.83 1.20 -11.35
C ALA A 113 21.64 0.26 -11.06
N ASN A 114 21.92 -1.03 -11.07
CA ASN A 114 20.96 -2.09 -10.72
C ASN A 114 21.55 -2.95 -9.61
N LEU A 115 20.74 -3.25 -8.61
CA LEU A 115 21.09 -4.14 -7.50
C LEU A 115 20.26 -5.41 -7.57
N SER A 116 20.84 -6.54 -7.15
CA SER A 116 20.10 -7.79 -7.04
C SER A 116 19.27 -7.82 -5.76
N LEU A 117 17.98 -8.16 -5.88
CA LEU A 117 17.12 -8.43 -4.73
C LEU A 117 17.68 -9.57 -3.88
N LYS A 118 18.16 -10.65 -4.52
CA LYS A 118 18.75 -11.82 -3.83
C LYS A 118 19.86 -11.45 -2.85
N GLU A 119 20.76 -10.55 -3.26
CA GLU A 119 21.91 -10.15 -2.45
C GLU A 119 21.54 -9.23 -1.29
N HIS A 120 20.43 -8.49 -1.44
CA HIS A 120 20.00 -7.45 -0.52
C HIS A 120 18.72 -7.78 0.27
N TYR A 121 18.12 -8.96 0.02
CA TYR A 121 16.93 -9.42 0.71
C TYR A 121 17.20 -9.52 2.22
N ASN A 122 16.38 -8.88 3.05
CA ASN A 122 16.58 -8.73 4.50
C ASN A 122 17.96 -8.16 4.90
N ARG A 123 18.62 -7.39 4.03
CA ARG A 123 19.91 -6.73 4.29
C ARG A 123 19.86 -5.22 3.97
N PRO A 124 19.02 -4.44 4.66
CA PRO A 124 18.71 -3.06 4.25
C PRO A 124 19.78 -2.03 4.62
N ILE A 125 20.70 -2.33 5.53
CA ILE A 125 21.60 -1.31 6.12
C ILE A 125 22.47 -0.62 5.06
N GLY A 126 23.15 -1.39 4.21
CA GLY A 126 23.99 -0.83 3.14
C GLY A 126 23.19 -0.06 2.10
N LEU A 127 21.96 -0.53 1.79
CA LEU A 127 21.05 0.14 0.88
C LEU A 127 20.63 1.52 1.40
N LEU A 128 20.20 1.58 2.66
CA LEU A 128 19.69 2.81 3.26
C LEU A 128 20.80 3.85 3.49
N SER A 129 22.00 3.43 3.87
CA SER A 129 23.11 4.36 4.10
C SER A 129 23.65 4.97 2.80
N ASN A 130 23.69 4.20 1.71
CA ASN A 130 24.38 4.62 0.47
C ASN A 130 23.43 5.07 -0.64
N TYR A 131 22.21 4.54 -0.68
CA TYR A 131 21.33 4.66 -1.85
C TYR A 131 19.92 5.18 -1.55
N MET A 132 19.68 5.75 -0.35
CA MET A 132 18.35 6.22 0.06
C MET A 132 17.63 7.03 -1.02
N ASP A 133 18.25 8.10 -1.52
CA ASP A 133 17.60 8.97 -2.51
C ASP A 133 17.37 8.26 -3.84
N HIS A 134 18.34 7.47 -4.30
CA HIS A 134 18.20 6.67 -5.52
C HIS A 134 17.06 5.66 -5.43
N LEU A 135 16.88 5.05 -4.25
CA LEU A 135 15.78 4.13 -3.96
C LEU A 135 14.45 4.86 -3.91
N VAL A 136 14.37 6.05 -3.32
CA VAL A 136 13.13 6.85 -3.32
C VAL A 136 12.70 7.20 -4.75
N ARG A 137 13.65 7.59 -5.60
CA ARG A 137 13.37 7.80 -7.03
C ARG A 137 12.92 6.50 -7.69
N GLY A 138 13.59 5.38 -7.41
CA GLY A 138 13.21 4.05 -7.90
C GLY A 138 11.81 3.60 -7.50
N LEU A 139 11.41 3.77 -6.24
CA LEU A 139 10.06 3.47 -5.73
C LEU A 139 8.96 4.22 -6.50
N SER A 140 9.33 5.33 -7.11
CA SER A 140 8.44 6.26 -7.79
C SER A 140 8.55 6.13 -9.33
N THR A 141 9.40 5.25 -9.87
CA THR A 141 9.73 5.23 -11.31
C THR A 141 9.84 3.82 -11.87
N GLN A 142 10.41 2.88 -11.11
CA GLN A 142 10.50 1.50 -11.53
C GLN A 142 9.12 0.85 -11.50
N ASN A 143 8.74 0.17 -12.58
CA ASN A 143 7.52 -0.62 -12.61
C ASN A 143 7.62 -1.81 -11.65
N THR A 144 6.52 -2.11 -10.98
CA THR A 144 6.36 -3.38 -10.28
C THR A 144 6.21 -4.52 -11.28
N GLN A 145 6.45 -5.75 -10.85
CA GLN A 145 5.96 -6.91 -11.59
C GLN A 145 4.42 -6.93 -11.56
N LYS A 146 3.83 -7.70 -12.48
CA LYS A 146 2.38 -7.90 -12.53
C LYS A 146 1.91 -8.69 -11.30
N ILE A 147 0.65 -8.50 -10.93
CA ILE A 147 0.00 -9.38 -9.96
C ILE A 147 -0.42 -10.64 -10.70
N ASP A 148 0.38 -11.70 -10.62
CA ASP A 148 0.10 -12.99 -11.26
C ASP A 148 0.90 -14.11 -10.59
N MET A 149 0.87 -15.32 -11.17
CA MET A 149 1.62 -16.48 -10.67
C MET A 149 3.10 -16.50 -11.09
N LEU A 150 3.63 -15.45 -11.71
CA LEU A 150 5.03 -15.35 -12.16
C LEU A 150 5.87 -14.62 -11.11
N PHE A 151 6.31 -15.37 -10.10
CA PHE A 151 7.17 -14.85 -9.04
C PHE A 151 8.64 -14.86 -9.44
N THR A 152 9.38 -13.86 -8.95
CA THR A 152 10.84 -13.79 -9.02
C THR A 152 11.50 -15.05 -8.43
N GLN A 153 12.62 -15.48 -9.03
CA GLN A 153 13.38 -16.63 -8.55
C GLN A 153 13.99 -16.41 -7.16
N THR A 154 14.26 -15.15 -6.79
CA THR A 154 14.72 -14.81 -5.44
C THR A 154 13.73 -15.30 -4.39
N LEU A 155 12.42 -15.13 -4.62
CA LEU A 155 11.40 -15.49 -3.63
C LEU A 155 10.96 -16.95 -3.71
N THR A 156 11.13 -17.61 -4.87
CA THR A 156 10.74 -19.02 -5.04
C THR A 156 11.85 -20.01 -4.74
N ASN A 157 13.13 -19.60 -4.76
CA ASN A 157 14.27 -20.51 -4.54
C ASN A 157 15.22 -20.06 -3.43
N TYR A 158 15.21 -18.79 -3.06
CA TYR A 158 16.24 -18.19 -2.19
C TYR A 158 15.63 -17.39 -1.04
N LEU A 159 14.33 -17.54 -0.76
CA LEU A 159 13.69 -16.84 0.34
C LEU A 159 14.39 -17.21 1.66
N TYR A 160 14.80 -16.19 2.42
CA TYR A 160 15.57 -16.34 3.67
C TYR A 160 16.92 -17.06 3.55
N SER A 161 17.50 -17.19 2.35
CA SER A 161 18.85 -17.76 2.21
C SER A 161 19.87 -16.77 2.79
N ALA A 162 20.23 -16.93 4.06
CA ALA A 162 21.14 -16.02 4.75
C ALA A 162 22.62 -16.33 4.51
N HIS A 163 22.97 -17.52 4.01
CA HIS A 163 24.35 -18.02 3.98
C HIS A 163 24.78 -18.54 2.59
N PRO A 164 25.98 -18.20 2.08
CA PRO A 164 26.51 -18.70 0.81
C PRO A 164 26.78 -20.22 0.77
N SER A 165 26.76 -20.90 1.93
CA SER A 165 27.01 -22.34 2.06
C SER A 165 25.75 -23.21 2.02
N HIS A 166 24.55 -22.62 1.98
CA HIS A 166 23.29 -23.36 1.89
C HIS A 166 22.74 -23.20 0.48
N GLY A 167 22.72 -24.29 -0.28
CA GLY A 167 22.42 -24.28 -1.72
C GLY A 167 20.98 -23.89 -2.07
N PHE A 168 20.05 -23.90 -1.11
CA PHE A 168 18.62 -23.64 -1.33
C PHE A 168 18.02 -22.81 -0.19
N GLY A 169 17.14 -21.85 -0.54
CA GLY A 169 16.27 -21.15 0.40
C GLY A 169 14.86 -21.76 0.42
N MET A 170 13.88 -21.00 0.90
CA MET A 170 12.47 -21.38 0.85
C MET A 170 11.77 -20.82 -0.40
N ASP A 171 10.56 -21.31 -0.66
CA ASP A 171 9.67 -20.85 -1.71
C ASP A 171 8.46 -20.11 -1.09
N ILE A 172 8.35 -18.80 -1.33
CA ILE A 172 7.25 -18.00 -0.81
C ILE A 172 5.88 -18.49 -1.28
N VAL A 173 5.76 -18.96 -2.52
CA VAL A 173 4.48 -19.37 -3.10
C VAL A 173 4.01 -20.67 -2.46
N SER A 174 4.92 -21.63 -2.32
CA SER A 174 4.65 -22.88 -1.62
C SER A 174 4.28 -22.65 -0.15
N LEU A 175 4.95 -21.71 0.53
CA LEU A 175 4.63 -21.32 1.90
C LEU A 175 3.26 -20.64 2.00
N ASP A 176 2.93 -19.73 1.09
CA ASP A 176 1.64 -19.04 1.06
C ASP A 176 0.49 -20.04 0.83
N ILE A 177 0.63 -20.96 -0.15
CA ILE A 177 -0.34 -22.04 -0.38
C ILE A 177 -0.49 -22.90 0.88
N GLN A 178 0.62 -23.37 1.45
CA GLN A 178 0.57 -24.24 2.64
C GLN A 178 -0.07 -23.51 3.83
N ARG A 179 0.18 -22.21 3.99
CA ARG A 179 -0.41 -21.40 5.06
C ARG A 179 -1.90 -21.17 4.87
N THR A 180 -2.40 -21.03 3.63
CA THR A 180 -3.85 -20.99 3.40
C THR A 180 -4.55 -22.31 3.80
N ARG A 181 -3.90 -23.46 3.60
CA ARG A 181 -4.42 -24.76 4.03
C ARG A 181 -4.42 -24.91 5.54
N ASP A 182 -3.32 -24.53 6.19
CA ASP A 182 -3.16 -24.54 7.65
C ASP A 182 -4.26 -23.69 8.34
N HIS A 183 -4.56 -22.52 7.76
CA HIS A 183 -5.58 -21.62 8.27
C HIS A 183 -7.02 -22.01 7.88
N GLY A 184 -7.21 -23.14 7.19
CA GLY A 184 -8.53 -23.61 6.76
C GLY A 184 -9.28 -22.62 5.87
N ILE A 185 -8.55 -21.87 5.02
CA ILE A 185 -9.16 -20.86 4.15
C ILE A 185 -10.04 -21.58 3.10
N PRO A 186 -11.32 -21.20 2.95
CA PRO A 186 -12.18 -21.75 1.91
C PRO A 186 -11.62 -21.55 0.50
N SER A 187 -12.05 -22.39 -0.42
CA SER A 187 -11.56 -22.35 -1.80
C SER A 187 -11.94 -21.07 -2.54
N TYR A 188 -11.24 -20.81 -3.64
CA TYR A 188 -11.50 -19.69 -4.53
C TYR A 188 -12.97 -19.64 -4.98
N SER A 189 -13.60 -20.79 -5.26
CA SER A 189 -15.01 -20.84 -5.66
C SER A 189 -15.98 -20.39 -4.56
N GLU A 190 -15.68 -20.69 -3.29
CA GLU A 190 -16.50 -20.23 -2.17
C GLU A 190 -16.40 -18.71 -1.98
N PHE A 191 -15.22 -18.13 -2.18
CA PHE A 191 -15.05 -16.67 -2.16
C PHE A 191 -15.72 -15.97 -3.34
N ARG A 192 -15.72 -16.57 -4.53
CA ARG A 192 -16.53 -16.05 -5.64
C ARG A 192 -18.00 -15.98 -5.28
N LYS A 193 -18.53 -17.03 -4.64
CA LYS A 193 -19.92 -17.09 -4.16
C LYS A 193 -20.18 -16.04 -3.08
N TYR A 194 -19.29 -15.91 -2.09
CA TYR A 194 -19.35 -14.86 -1.06
C TYR A 194 -19.43 -13.46 -1.69
N CYS A 195 -18.61 -13.22 -2.72
CA CYS A 195 -18.56 -11.96 -3.45
C CYS A 195 -19.74 -11.74 -4.43
N GLY A 196 -20.71 -12.65 -4.49
CA GLY A 196 -21.84 -12.57 -5.42
C GLY A 196 -21.45 -12.71 -6.89
N LEU A 197 -20.25 -13.22 -7.19
CA LEU A 197 -19.77 -13.43 -8.55
C LEU A 197 -20.39 -14.68 -9.17
N LYS A 198 -20.42 -14.73 -10.51
CA LYS A 198 -20.94 -15.89 -11.23
C LYS A 198 -20.21 -17.17 -10.82
N ALA A 199 -20.98 -18.17 -10.38
CA ALA A 199 -20.50 -19.49 -10.01
C ALA A 199 -19.87 -20.22 -11.19
N ILE A 200 -18.84 -21.02 -10.90
CA ILE A 200 -18.16 -21.88 -11.87
C ILE A 200 -18.88 -23.22 -11.87
N ARG A 201 -19.52 -23.58 -12.99
CA ARG A 201 -20.27 -24.84 -13.15
C ARG A 201 -19.64 -25.78 -14.17
N SER A 202 -18.61 -25.31 -14.86
CA SER A 202 -17.95 -26.03 -15.95
C SER A 202 -16.53 -25.50 -16.14
N VAL A 203 -15.70 -26.30 -16.79
CA VAL A 203 -14.37 -25.88 -17.25
C VAL A 203 -14.46 -24.65 -18.16
N GLN A 204 -15.53 -24.54 -18.96
CA GLN A 204 -15.79 -23.39 -19.83
C GLN A 204 -16.13 -22.11 -19.06
N ASP A 205 -16.75 -22.21 -17.87
CA ASP A 205 -16.93 -21.03 -17.01
C ASP A 205 -15.59 -20.61 -16.40
N LEU A 206 -14.76 -21.57 -15.96
CA LEU A 206 -13.42 -21.31 -15.42
C LEU A 206 -12.51 -20.64 -16.47
N SER A 207 -12.51 -21.11 -17.72
CA SER A 207 -11.67 -20.54 -18.78
C SER A 207 -12.05 -19.13 -19.21
N LYS A 208 -13.32 -18.74 -19.03
CA LYS A 208 -13.76 -17.36 -19.31
C LYS A 208 -13.17 -16.36 -18.32
N ILE A 209 -12.99 -16.76 -17.05
CA ILE A 209 -12.56 -15.88 -15.96
C ILE A 209 -11.05 -15.94 -15.69
N MET A 210 -10.36 -17.02 -16.06
CA MET A 210 -8.92 -17.18 -15.86
C MET A 210 -8.10 -16.65 -17.04
N VAL A 211 -6.88 -16.18 -16.78
CA VAL A 211 -5.91 -15.79 -17.82
C VAL A 211 -5.72 -16.95 -18.81
N GLU A 212 -5.60 -16.62 -20.10
CA GLU A 212 -5.54 -17.60 -21.19
C GLU A 212 -4.48 -18.70 -20.94
N GLY A 213 -4.86 -19.96 -21.16
CA GLY A 213 -4.01 -21.14 -20.92
C GLY A 213 -3.83 -21.54 -19.45
N SER A 214 -4.37 -20.78 -18.48
CA SER A 214 -4.22 -21.09 -17.06
C SER A 214 -5.15 -22.19 -16.56
N THR A 215 -6.33 -22.33 -17.18
CA THR A 215 -7.31 -23.38 -16.84
C THR A 215 -6.71 -24.78 -16.93
N ASP A 216 -6.00 -25.09 -18.02
CA ASP A 216 -5.38 -26.40 -18.19
C ASP A 216 -4.25 -26.65 -17.19
N ARG A 217 -3.54 -25.59 -16.77
CA ARG A 217 -2.50 -25.68 -15.73
C ARG A 217 -3.10 -25.97 -14.36
N LEU A 218 -4.20 -25.29 -14.03
CA LEU A 218 -4.95 -25.52 -12.80
C LEU A 218 -5.51 -26.95 -12.77
N LEU A 219 -6.16 -27.40 -13.83
CA LEU A 219 -6.77 -28.74 -13.87
C LEU A 219 -5.75 -29.89 -13.97
N LYS A 220 -4.46 -29.60 -14.22
CA LYS A 220 -3.38 -30.57 -14.03
C LYS A 220 -2.98 -30.74 -12.56
N GLN A 221 -3.16 -29.70 -11.75
CA GLN A 221 -2.73 -29.67 -10.35
C GLN A 221 -3.87 -29.96 -9.36
N TYR A 222 -5.10 -29.57 -9.71
CA TYR A 222 -6.30 -29.75 -8.91
C TYR A 222 -7.22 -30.78 -9.56
N ARG A 223 -7.94 -31.54 -8.74
CA ARG A 223 -8.94 -32.50 -9.22
C ARG A 223 -10.10 -31.78 -9.90
N ASP A 224 -10.57 -30.69 -9.31
CA ASP A 224 -11.67 -29.87 -9.82
C ASP A 224 -11.47 -28.39 -9.46
N TRP A 225 -12.19 -27.49 -10.13
CA TRP A 225 -12.11 -26.04 -9.88
C TRP A 225 -12.57 -25.64 -8.46
N THR A 226 -13.33 -26.51 -7.79
CA THR A 226 -13.77 -26.32 -6.40
C THR A 226 -12.66 -26.48 -5.37
N ASP A 227 -11.54 -27.11 -5.74
CA ASP A 227 -10.39 -27.37 -4.85
C ASP A 227 -9.30 -26.27 -4.90
N ILE A 228 -9.42 -25.31 -5.83
CA ILE A 228 -8.40 -24.27 -6.04
C ILE A 228 -8.31 -23.36 -4.81
N GLU A 229 -7.14 -23.21 -4.20
CA GLU A 229 -6.96 -22.27 -3.08
C GLU A 229 -7.22 -20.83 -3.51
N LEU A 230 -7.73 -20.02 -2.58
CA LEU A 230 -8.10 -18.63 -2.83
C LEU A 230 -6.98 -17.82 -3.50
N LEU A 231 -5.75 -17.86 -2.97
CA LEU A 231 -4.62 -17.09 -3.52
C LEU A 231 -4.33 -17.51 -4.97
N VAL A 232 -4.27 -18.81 -5.24
CA VAL A 232 -3.95 -19.35 -6.57
C VAL A 232 -5.02 -18.95 -7.59
N GLY A 233 -6.29 -19.14 -7.24
CA GLY A 233 -7.39 -18.74 -8.09
C GLY A 233 -7.41 -17.23 -8.34
N ALA A 234 -7.14 -16.42 -7.31
CA ALA A 234 -7.10 -14.97 -7.42
C ALA A 234 -5.93 -14.45 -8.28
N LEU A 235 -4.76 -15.09 -8.25
CA LEU A 235 -3.60 -14.72 -9.08
C LEU A 235 -3.70 -15.18 -10.54
N PHE A 236 -4.54 -16.17 -10.85
CA PHE A 236 -4.85 -16.58 -12.22
C PHE A 236 -6.09 -15.90 -12.80
N GLU A 237 -6.86 -15.18 -11.98
CA GLU A 237 -8.07 -14.48 -12.41
C GLU A 237 -7.70 -13.28 -13.30
N LYS A 238 -8.42 -13.09 -14.41
CA LYS A 238 -8.23 -11.91 -15.26
C LYS A 238 -8.46 -10.64 -14.45
N HIS A 239 -7.59 -9.66 -14.62
CA HIS A 239 -7.77 -8.35 -14.03
C HIS A 239 -8.94 -7.64 -14.71
N GLU A 240 -9.72 -6.86 -13.97
CA GLU A 240 -10.67 -5.96 -14.63
C GLU A 240 -9.95 -4.74 -15.18
N ASP A 241 -10.62 -4.05 -16.10
CA ASP A 241 -10.18 -2.77 -16.63
C ASP A 241 -9.87 -1.77 -15.51
N ASP A 242 -8.83 -0.96 -15.75
CA ASP A 242 -8.32 0.06 -14.81
C ASP A 242 -7.85 -0.50 -13.45
N SER A 243 -7.48 -1.79 -13.36
CA SER A 243 -7.02 -2.36 -12.09
C SER A 243 -5.92 -3.38 -12.27
N MET A 244 -5.15 -3.57 -11.19
CA MET A 244 -4.10 -4.56 -11.12
C MET A 244 -4.58 -5.93 -10.64
N VAL A 245 -5.87 -6.10 -10.31
CA VAL A 245 -6.39 -7.34 -9.70
C VAL A 245 -7.74 -7.75 -10.28
N GLY A 246 -8.04 -9.05 -10.21
CA GLY A 246 -9.34 -9.62 -10.61
C GLY A 246 -10.49 -9.33 -9.63
N PRO A 247 -11.74 -9.60 -10.01
CA PRO A 247 -12.93 -9.26 -9.25
C PRO A 247 -13.02 -9.92 -7.87
N THR A 248 -12.51 -11.15 -7.71
CA THR A 248 -12.55 -11.86 -6.41
C THR A 248 -11.61 -11.19 -5.41
N MET A 249 -10.38 -10.92 -5.83
CA MET A 249 -9.40 -10.20 -5.01
C MET A 249 -9.89 -8.79 -4.67
N ARG A 250 -10.46 -8.09 -5.66
CA ARG A 250 -11.02 -6.74 -5.48
C ARG A 250 -12.13 -6.69 -4.44
N CYS A 251 -13.05 -7.64 -4.48
CA CYS A 251 -14.14 -7.77 -3.51
C CYS A 251 -13.60 -7.90 -2.07
N ILE A 252 -12.62 -8.78 -1.85
CA ILE A 252 -12.07 -9.05 -0.50
C ILE A 252 -11.28 -7.84 0.02
N ILE A 253 -10.45 -7.21 -0.83
CA ILE A 253 -9.72 -5.99 -0.46
C ILE A 253 -10.73 -4.88 -0.10
N ARG A 254 -11.74 -4.66 -0.96
CA ARG A 254 -12.78 -3.66 -0.72
C ARG A 254 -13.48 -3.88 0.61
N GLU A 255 -13.96 -5.08 0.87
CA GLU A 255 -14.67 -5.41 2.12
C GLU A 255 -13.80 -5.07 3.34
N GLN A 256 -12.54 -5.52 3.35
CA GLN A 256 -11.64 -5.26 4.45
C GLN A 256 -11.38 -3.76 4.65
N PHE A 257 -11.11 -3.00 3.59
CA PHE A 257 -10.80 -1.56 3.73
C PHE A 257 -12.03 -0.72 4.10
N ILE A 258 -13.23 -1.05 3.61
CA ILE A 258 -14.46 -0.40 4.09
C ILE A 258 -14.62 -0.64 5.59
N ARG A 259 -14.49 -1.90 6.01
CA ARG A 259 -14.65 -2.30 7.40
C ARG A 259 -13.62 -1.63 8.32
N THR A 260 -12.35 -1.61 7.91
CA THR A 260 -11.26 -0.92 8.62
C THR A 260 -11.57 0.57 8.83
N ARG A 261 -12.09 1.27 7.80
CA ARG A 261 -12.45 2.69 7.92
C ARG A 261 -13.66 2.89 8.84
N MET A 262 -14.72 2.11 8.64
CA MET A 262 -15.97 2.28 9.39
C MET A 262 -15.84 1.90 10.87
N ALA A 263 -14.96 0.97 11.21
CA ALA A 263 -14.75 0.53 12.60
C ALA A 263 -13.73 1.39 13.37
N ASP A 264 -12.96 2.24 12.69
CA ASP A 264 -11.94 3.07 13.33
C ASP A 264 -12.53 4.39 13.84
N ARG A 265 -12.79 4.46 15.15
CA ARG A 265 -13.24 5.69 15.83
C ARG A 265 -12.25 6.86 15.77
N TYR A 266 -11.01 6.62 15.35
CA TYR A 266 -9.95 7.62 15.20
C TYR A 266 -9.59 7.87 13.74
N PHE A 267 -10.39 7.38 12.78
CA PHE A 267 -10.14 7.63 11.36
C PHE A 267 -10.11 9.14 11.09
N TYR A 268 -9.10 9.59 10.34
CA TYR A 268 -8.67 11.00 10.36
C TYR A 268 -9.73 12.02 9.92
N ASP A 269 -10.72 11.62 9.12
CA ASP A 269 -11.74 12.50 8.56
C ASP A 269 -13.01 12.59 9.42
N LEU A 270 -13.04 11.97 10.59
CA LEU A 270 -14.15 12.03 11.55
C LEU A 270 -14.15 13.36 12.35
N PRO A 271 -15.33 13.78 12.87
CA PRO A 271 -15.42 14.91 13.78
C PRO A 271 -14.54 14.70 15.02
N ASN A 272 -14.07 15.81 15.62
CA ASN A 272 -13.24 15.84 16.83
C ASN A 272 -11.85 15.19 16.73
N ILE A 273 -11.49 14.59 15.59
CA ILE A 273 -10.12 14.12 15.36
C ILE A 273 -9.23 15.29 14.97
N PHE A 274 -9.62 16.06 13.96
CA PHE A 274 -8.96 17.31 13.57
C PHE A 274 -10.01 18.41 13.40
N ASN A 275 -9.64 19.66 13.64
CA ASN A 275 -10.49 20.78 13.24
C ASN A 275 -10.52 20.92 11.70
N GLU A 276 -11.45 21.69 11.14
CA GLU A 276 -11.62 21.77 9.68
C GLU A 276 -10.39 22.31 8.94
N TYR A 277 -9.65 23.24 9.56
CA TYR A 277 -8.43 23.78 8.98
C TYR A 277 -7.31 22.74 8.93
N GLN A 278 -7.11 22.00 10.03
CA GLN A 278 -6.17 20.89 10.12
C GLN A 278 -6.51 19.77 9.12
N LEU A 279 -7.79 19.38 9.05
CA LEU A 279 -8.27 18.36 8.11
C LEU A 279 -8.05 18.78 6.65
N THR A 280 -8.25 20.06 6.35
CA THR A 280 -7.96 20.64 5.02
C THR A 280 -6.49 20.51 4.65
N GLU A 281 -5.58 20.68 5.61
CA GLU A 281 -4.14 20.47 5.38
C GLU A 281 -3.78 18.99 5.20
N ILE A 282 -4.37 18.09 5.97
CA ILE A 282 -4.13 16.63 5.84
C ILE A 282 -4.58 16.13 4.45
N ARG A 283 -5.71 16.62 3.94
CA ARG A 283 -6.22 16.28 2.60
C ARG A 283 -5.32 16.72 1.44
N LYS A 284 -4.29 17.53 1.70
CA LYS A 284 -3.29 17.91 0.70
C LYS A 284 -2.10 16.94 0.67
N VAL A 285 -1.93 16.13 1.71
CA VAL A 285 -0.75 15.28 1.87
C VAL A 285 -0.76 14.21 0.78
N THR A 286 0.37 14.09 0.09
CA THR A 286 0.61 13.04 -0.90
C THR A 286 1.86 12.26 -0.56
N LEU A 287 2.00 11.03 -1.07
CA LEU A 287 3.25 10.29 -0.89
C LEU A 287 4.44 10.98 -1.59
N ALA A 288 4.18 11.74 -2.66
CA ALA A 288 5.17 12.63 -3.29
C ALA A 288 5.73 13.66 -2.30
N ARG A 289 4.86 14.29 -1.50
CA ARG A 289 5.26 15.25 -0.46
C ARG A 289 6.14 14.59 0.60
N ILE A 290 5.77 13.39 1.06
CA ILE A 290 6.55 12.62 2.03
C ILE A 290 7.96 12.34 1.48
N PHE A 291 8.09 11.96 0.21
CA PHE A 291 9.39 11.75 -0.43
C PHE A 291 10.21 13.04 -0.50
N CYS A 292 9.60 14.14 -0.90
CA CYS A 292 10.27 15.43 -1.02
C CYS A 292 10.74 16.01 0.33
N ASP A 293 10.01 15.80 1.42
CA ASP A 293 10.37 16.34 2.75
C ASP A 293 11.40 15.49 3.50
N ASN A 294 11.50 14.20 3.20
CA ASN A 294 12.22 13.23 4.04
C ASN A 294 13.39 12.52 3.34
N SER A 295 13.67 12.85 2.09
CA SER A 295 14.87 12.42 1.37
C SER A 295 16.00 13.44 1.55
N ASN A 296 17.24 13.05 1.28
CA ASN A 296 18.38 13.96 1.47
C ASN A 296 18.52 14.93 0.29
N ASN A 297 18.46 14.43 -0.95
CA ASN A 297 18.70 15.21 -2.18
C ASN A 297 17.68 14.93 -3.31
N VAL A 298 16.41 14.69 -2.97
CA VAL A 298 15.33 14.60 -3.97
C VAL A 298 14.71 15.99 -4.13
N THR A 299 14.83 16.59 -5.32
CA THR A 299 14.36 17.96 -5.60
C THR A 299 13.20 17.99 -6.58
N MET A 300 12.93 16.88 -7.27
CA MET A 300 11.83 16.68 -8.20
C MET A 300 11.09 15.37 -7.94
N MET A 301 9.77 15.40 -8.08
CA MET A 301 8.90 14.25 -7.93
C MET A 301 7.64 14.41 -8.79
N GLN A 302 7.04 13.31 -9.23
CA GLN A 302 5.72 13.33 -9.86
C GLN A 302 4.61 13.46 -8.80
N LYS A 303 3.44 13.93 -9.20
CA LYS A 303 2.31 14.17 -8.27
C LYS A 303 1.69 12.86 -7.76
N LYS A 304 1.45 11.91 -8.67
CA LYS A 304 0.84 10.60 -8.38
C LYS A 304 1.94 9.53 -8.38
N VAL A 305 2.46 9.15 -7.22
CA VAL A 305 3.64 8.27 -7.16
C VAL A 305 3.36 6.80 -7.41
N PHE A 306 2.10 6.37 -7.28
CA PHE A 306 1.68 5.01 -7.58
C PHE A 306 1.44 4.77 -9.08
N LEU A 307 1.55 5.81 -9.91
CA LEU A 307 1.44 5.70 -11.36
C LEU A 307 2.81 5.90 -12.01
N ILE A 308 2.99 5.27 -13.17
CA ILE A 308 4.22 5.39 -13.96
C ILE A 308 4.33 6.85 -14.44
N PRO A 309 5.41 7.58 -14.10
CA PRO A 309 5.56 8.96 -14.53
C PRO A 309 6.04 9.06 -15.98
N ALA A 310 5.47 9.98 -16.76
CA ALA A 310 6.18 10.53 -17.92
C ALA A 310 7.23 11.56 -17.45
N MET A 311 8.28 11.81 -18.25
CA MET A 311 9.28 12.83 -17.90
C MET A 311 8.68 14.22 -17.68
N ALA A 312 7.63 14.57 -18.44
CA ALA A 312 6.92 15.83 -18.29
C ALA A 312 6.12 15.96 -16.98
N ASP A 313 5.93 14.86 -16.25
CA ASP A 313 5.13 14.85 -15.01
C ASP A 313 5.94 15.26 -13.77
N LEU A 314 7.26 15.34 -13.87
CA LEU A 314 8.14 15.73 -12.77
C LEU A 314 7.95 17.19 -12.41
N GLN A 315 7.73 17.45 -11.13
CA GLN A 315 7.57 18.78 -10.56
C GLN A 315 8.65 19.03 -9.52
N LEU A 316 9.09 20.28 -9.41
CA LEU A 316 9.96 20.67 -8.30
C LEU A 316 9.24 20.41 -6.96
N CYS A 317 9.96 19.86 -5.99
CA CYS A 317 9.46 19.58 -4.65
C CYS A 317 9.01 20.84 -3.89
N ASN A 318 9.39 22.04 -4.32
CA ASN A 318 8.90 23.31 -3.75
C ASN A 318 7.70 23.91 -4.52
N SER A 319 7.26 23.27 -5.60
CA SER A 319 6.10 23.69 -6.39
C SER A 319 4.81 23.58 -5.59
N GLN A 320 3.85 24.47 -5.86
CA GLN A 320 2.50 24.40 -5.31
C GLN A 320 1.75 23.13 -5.73
N LEU A 321 2.23 22.45 -6.77
CA LEU A 321 1.69 21.17 -7.25
C LEU A 321 2.05 19.97 -6.34
N ILE A 322 3.02 20.12 -5.43
CA ILE A 322 3.34 19.16 -4.36
C ILE A 322 3.20 19.91 -3.02
N PRO A 323 1.95 20.13 -2.59
CA PRO A 323 1.65 21.06 -1.50
C PRO A 323 2.27 20.61 -0.19
N LYS A 324 2.73 21.58 0.60
CA LYS A 324 3.21 21.37 1.97
C LYS A 324 2.06 21.51 2.95
N ILE A 325 2.10 20.70 4.01
CA ILE A 325 1.20 20.85 5.15
C ILE A 325 1.52 22.17 5.87
N ASN A 326 0.51 23.04 6.05
CA ASN A 326 0.67 24.25 6.84
C ASN A 326 0.47 23.95 8.33
N ILE A 327 1.57 23.72 9.04
CA ILE A 327 1.54 23.32 10.47
C ILE A 327 1.03 24.43 11.40
N ASN A 328 0.93 25.68 10.93
CA ASN A 328 0.42 26.79 11.75
C ASN A 328 -1.05 26.58 12.17
N HIS A 329 -1.80 25.70 11.50
CA HIS A 329 -3.16 25.32 11.93
C HIS A 329 -3.20 24.45 13.20
N TRP A 330 -2.05 24.07 13.74
CA TRP A 330 -1.89 23.43 15.05
C TRP A 330 -1.45 24.41 16.14
N SER A 331 -1.32 25.71 15.86
CA SER A 331 -0.94 26.68 16.88
C SER A 331 -2.05 26.86 17.93
N GLU A 332 -1.64 26.87 19.19
CA GLU A 332 -2.50 27.18 20.33
C GLU A 332 -2.07 28.56 20.88
N MET A 333 -3.04 29.48 20.99
CA MET A 333 -2.79 30.74 21.69
C MET A 333 -2.79 30.47 23.20
N VAL A 334 -1.65 30.69 23.85
CA VAL A 334 -1.57 30.67 25.31
C VAL A 334 -2.15 31.98 25.83
N ASP A 335 -3.26 31.90 26.56
CA ASP A 335 -3.83 33.06 27.24
C ASP A 335 -2.92 33.43 28.43
N THR A 336 -2.03 34.40 28.21
CA THR A 336 -1.01 34.83 29.18
C THR A 336 -1.60 35.53 30.41
N PHE A 337 -2.93 35.72 30.46
CA PHE A 337 -3.63 36.41 31.55
C PHE A 337 -4.16 35.49 32.66
N LYS A 338 -3.97 34.17 32.58
CA LYS A 338 -4.23 33.25 33.68
C LYS A 338 -2.93 32.82 34.33
N LYS A 339 -2.36 33.69 35.16
CA LYS A 339 -1.34 33.34 36.15
C LYS A 339 -1.88 33.59 37.56
#